data_AF-A0A959FWF5-F1
#
_entry.id   AF-A0A959FWF5-F1
#
_cell.length_a   1.000
_cell.length_b   1.000
_cell.length_c   1.000
_cell.angle_alpha   90.00
_cell.angle_beta   90.00
_cell.angle_gamma   90.00
#
_symmetry.space_group_name_H-M   'P 1'
#
loop_
_entity.id
_entity.type
_entity.pdbx_description
1 polymer ?
#
loop_
_entity_poly.entity_id
_entity_poly.type
_entity_poly.pdbx_seq_one_letter_code
_entity_poly.pdbx_strand_id
1 'polypeptide(L)'
;MADKSKETIINPIDKDKVAENPGFLPYAHTVGGMEIKPIDKGRVKGKAVAAMYEQTESQLEQIREQIRLLATQAQGIYKRVEVSEMIYQADMNFEPLMGHTYHLYQRADEKYLLSLVGPSEWGTT
;
A
#
# COMPACT_ATOMS: atom_id res chain seq x y z
N MET A 1 -62.56 20.04 -20.21
CA MET A 1 -62.59 21.44 -19.75
C MET A 1 -62.07 21.51 -18.33
N ALA A 2 -60.90 22.11 -18.13
CA ALA A 2 -60.52 22.87 -16.93
C ALA A 2 -59.09 23.35 -17.18
N ASP A 3 -58.98 24.37 -18.04
CA ASP A 3 -57.77 25.15 -18.20
C ASP A 3 -57.51 25.84 -16.86
N LYS A 4 -56.50 25.38 -16.11
CA LYS A 4 -56.09 26.04 -14.88
C LYS A 4 -55.30 27.29 -15.29
N SER A 5 -55.99 28.41 -15.34
CA SER A 5 -55.42 29.75 -15.45
C SER A 5 -54.23 29.89 -14.49
N LYS A 6 -53.02 29.94 -15.05
CA LYS A 6 -51.81 30.24 -14.29
C LYS A 6 -51.96 31.66 -13.76
N GLU A 7 -52.06 31.81 -12.45
CA GLU A 7 -52.00 33.12 -11.81
C GLU A 7 -50.68 33.78 -12.22
N THR A 8 -50.76 34.88 -12.96
CA THR A 8 -49.60 35.71 -13.27
C THR A 8 -49.18 36.42 -12.00
N ILE A 9 -48.23 35.81 -11.28
CA ILE A 9 -47.50 36.47 -10.19
C ILE A 9 -46.72 37.62 -10.84
N ILE A 10 -47.21 38.84 -10.69
CA ILE A 10 -46.54 40.04 -11.21
C ILE A 10 -45.39 40.36 -10.26
N ASN A 11 -44.17 40.10 -10.70
CA ASN A 11 -42.98 40.52 -9.97
C ASN A 11 -42.98 42.06 -9.89
N PRO A 12 -42.89 42.67 -8.68
CA PRO A 12 -42.85 44.12 -8.53
C PRO A 12 -41.55 44.74 -9.06
N ILE A 13 -40.54 43.93 -9.42
CA ILE A 13 -39.27 44.38 -9.98
C ILE A 13 -39.35 44.37 -11.51
N ASP A 14 -38.86 45.44 -12.11
CA ASP A 14 -38.76 45.61 -13.56
C ASP A 14 -38.02 44.43 -14.22
N LYS A 15 -38.63 43.89 -15.29
CA LYS A 15 -38.16 42.67 -15.96
C LYS A 15 -36.75 42.85 -16.51
N ASP A 16 -36.41 44.05 -16.97
CA ASP A 16 -35.11 44.36 -17.56
C ASP A 16 -33.98 44.47 -16.51
N LYS A 17 -34.32 44.50 -15.21
CA LYS A 17 -33.37 44.63 -14.09
C LYS A 17 -33.13 43.33 -13.33
N VAL A 18 -33.70 42.22 -13.77
CA VAL A 18 -33.57 40.91 -13.13
C VAL A 18 -33.16 39.88 -14.17
N ALA A 19 -32.10 39.13 -13.87
CA ALA A 19 -31.77 37.96 -14.67
C ALA A 19 -32.85 36.89 -14.49
N GLU A 20 -33.48 36.44 -15.59
CA GLU A 20 -34.56 35.44 -15.54
C GLU A 20 -34.11 34.10 -14.93
N ASN A 21 -32.83 33.75 -15.08
CA ASN A 21 -32.27 32.51 -14.55
C ASN A 21 -30.82 32.70 -14.04
N PRO A 22 -30.64 33.30 -12.85
CA PRO A 22 -29.33 33.72 -12.35
C PRO A 22 -28.30 32.59 -12.16
N GLY A 23 -28.77 31.36 -11.92
CA GLY A 23 -27.92 30.21 -11.59
C GLY A 23 -27.13 29.62 -12.76
N PHE A 24 -27.49 29.95 -14.00
CA PHE A 24 -26.83 29.40 -15.21
C PHE A 24 -25.92 30.41 -15.90
N LEU A 25 -25.79 31.62 -15.35
CA LEU A 25 -24.96 32.64 -15.96
C LEU A 25 -23.48 32.33 -15.70
N PRO A 26 -22.62 32.37 -16.74
CA PRO A 26 -21.18 32.14 -16.59
C PRO A 26 -20.45 33.33 -15.95
N TYR A 27 -21.18 34.35 -15.50
CA TYR A 27 -20.68 35.59 -14.91
C TYR A 27 -21.60 36.05 -13.78
N ALA A 28 -21.08 36.95 -12.93
CA ALA A 28 -21.84 37.56 -11.85
C ALA A 28 -23.06 38.35 -12.37
N HIS A 29 -24.26 37.98 -11.91
CA HIS A 29 -25.52 38.62 -12.29
C HIS A 29 -25.88 39.84 -11.42
N THR A 30 -25.00 40.21 -10.47
CA THR A 30 -25.15 41.39 -9.61
C THR A 30 -23.90 42.27 -9.71
N VAL A 31 -24.08 43.58 -9.56
CA VAL A 31 -23.00 44.58 -9.64
C VAL A 31 -21.91 44.42 -8.58
N GLY A 32 -22.16 43.63 -7.52
CA GLY A 32 -21.18 43.28 -6.49
C GLY A 32 -20.67 41.84 -6.56
N GLY A 33 -21.01 41.07 -7.60
CA GLY A 33 -20.59 39.68 -7.72
C GLY A 33 -19.15 39.52 -8.22
N MET A 34 -18.53 38.39 -7.90
CA MET A 34 -17.13 38.09 -8.23
C MET A 34 -16.90 37.87 -9.73
N GLU A 35 -15.78 38.37 -10.26
CA GLU A 35 -15.33 38.09 -11.62
C GLU A 35 -14.94 36.61 -11.76
N ILE A 36 -15.68 35.84 -12.57
CA ILE A 36 -15.39 34.43 -12.84
C ILE A 36 -14.49 34.35 -14.07
N LYS A 37 -13.19 34.10 -13.86
CA LYS A 37 -12.24 33.87 -14.96
C LYS A 37 -12.21 32.39 -15.33
N PRO A 38 -12.23 32.04 -16.63
CA PRO A 38 -12.00 30.67 -17.06
C PRO A 38 -10.69 30.16 -16.48
N ILE A 39 -10.75 29.01 -15.80
CA ILE A 39 -9.54 28.36 -15.30
C ILE A 39 -8.66 27.92 -16.48
N ASP A 40 -7.35 28.04 -16.31
CA ASP A 40 -6.39 27.43 -17.23
C ASP A 40 -6.41 25.91 -17.04
N LYS A 41 -7.26 25.25 -17.82
CA LYS A 41 -7.41 23.79 -17.83
C LYS A 41 -6.11 23.07 -18.16
N GLY A 42 -5.23 23.66 -18.97
CA GLY A 42 -3.95 23.07 -19.35
C GLY A 42 -3.01 22.98 -18.16
N ARG A 43 -2.85 24.08 -17.42
CA ARG A 43 -2.02 24.12 -16.21
C ARG A 43 -2.54 23.19 -15.11
N VAL A 44 -3.86 23.11 -14.92
CA VAL A 44 -4.46 22.21 -13.91
C VAL A 44 -4.23 20.75 -14.28
N LYS A 45 -4.46 20.38 -15.56
CA LYS A 45 -4.20 19.02 -16.04
C LYS A 45 -2.73 18.64 -15.94
N GLY A 46 -1.82 19.53 -16.33
CA GLY A 46 -0.38 19.28 -16.22
C GLY A 46 0.07 19.01 -14.78
N LYS A 47 -0.42 19.81 -13.81
CA LYS A 47 -0.17 19.57 -12.39
C LYS A 47 -0.75 18.25 -11.90
N ALA A 48 -1.97 17.91 -12.31
CA ALA A 48 -2.61 16.65 -11.93
C ALA A 48 -1.84 15.43 -12.47
N VAL A 49 -1.37 15.50 -13.72
CA VAL A 49 -0.56 14.43 -14.33
C VAL A 49 0.79 14.28 -13.62
N ALA A 50 1.47 15.38 -13.31
CA ALA A 50 2.73 15.33 -12.58
C ALA A 50 2.56 14.69 -11.18
N ALA A 51 1.54 15.13 -10.42
CA ALA A 51 1.24 14.57 -9.11
C ALA A 51 0.85 13.08 -9.19
N MET A 52 0.12 12.69 -10.24
CA MET A 52 -0.22 11.28 -10.49
C MET A 52 1.03 10.43 -10.68
N TYR A 53 1.99 10.88 -11.51
CA TYR A 53 3.24 10.15 -11.73
C TYR A 53 4.05 9.99 -10.43
N GLU A 54 4.19 11.05 -9.64
CA GLU A 54 4.89 11.01 -8.35
C GLU A 54 4.24 10.02 -7.37
N GLN A 55 2.90 10.02 -7.31
CA GLN A 55 2.15 9.08 -6.50
C GLN A 55 2.34 7.63 -6.97
N THR A 56 2.27 7.39 -8.29
CA THR A 56 2.46 6.05 -8.85
C THR A 56 3.87 5.53 -8.59
N GLU A 57 4.91 6.36 -8.73
CA GLU A 57 6.29 5.96 -8.43
C GLU A 57 6.45 5.58 -6.95
N SER A 58 5.86 6.37 -6.05
CA SER A 58 5.88 6.09 -4.61
C SER A 58 5.20 4.75 -4.29
N GLN A 59 4.07 4.45 -4.93
CA GLN A 59 3.37 3.17 -4.78
C GLN A 59 4.19 2.00 -5.34
N LEU A 60 4.87 2.21 -6.47
CA LEU A 60 5.73 1.19 -7.07
C LEU A 60 6.92 0.86 -6.16
N GLU A 61 7.53 1.86 -5.51
CA GLU A 61 8.62 1.60 -4.57
C GLU A 61 8.14 0.82 -3.35
N GLN A 62 6.96 1.14 -2.80
CA GLN A 62 6.36 0.34 -1.72
C GLN A 62 6.16 -1.12 -2.13
N ILE A 63 5.68 -1.37 -3.35
CA ILE A 63 5.53 -2.75 -3.87
C ILE A 63 6.90 -3.42 -4.01
N ARG A 64 7.93 -2.72 -4.47
CA ARG A 64 9.29 -3.27 -4.56
C ARG A 64 9.83 -3.67 -3.19
N GLU A 65 9.66 -2.84 -2.17
CA GLU A 65 10.08 -3.15 -0.80
C GLU A 65 9.37 -4.40 -0.26
N GLN A 66 8.06 -4.52 -0.50
CA GLN A 66 7.30 -5.71 -0.13
C GLN A 66 7.81 -6.97 -0.83
N ILE A 67 8.11 -6.89 -2.13
CA ILE A 67 8.69 -8.02 -2.89
C ILE A 67 10.06 -8.40 -2.35
N ARG A 68 10.93 -7.43 -2.03
CA ARG A 68 12.24 -7.70 -1.42
C ARG A 68 12.06 -8.43 -0.08
N LEU A 69 11.16 -7.96 0.77
CA LEU A 69 10.86 -8.61 2.04
C LEU A 69 10.37 -10.05 1.84
N LEU A 70 9.43 -10.27 0.92
CA LEU A 70 8.93 -11.60 0.59
C LEU A 70 10.03 -12.53 0.07
N ALA A 71 10.95 -12.02 -0.76
CA ALA A 71 12.10 -12.78 -1.23
C ALA A 71 13.03 -13.19 -0.07
N THR A 72 13.32 -12.28 0.86
CA THR A 72 14.10 -12.59 2.07
C THR A 72 13.40 -13.62 2.95
N GLN A 73 12.08 -13.51 3.12
CA GLN A 73 11.29 -14.50 3.87
C GLN A 73 11.33 -15.87 3.20
N ALA A 74 11.17 -15.94 1.89
CA ALA A 74 11.28 -17.18 1.13
C ALA A 74 12.66 -17.82 1.28
N GLN A 75 13.75 -17.05 1.17
CA GLN A 75 15.10 -17.55 1.43
C GLN A 75 15.26 -18.09 2.86
N GLY A 76 14.67 -17.41 3.85
CA GLY A 76 14.65 -17.88 5.24
C GLY A 76 13.92 -19.22 5.41
N ILE A 77 12.82 -19.43 4.67
CA ILE A 77 12.09 -20.71 4.66
C ILE A 77 12.95 -21.81 4.03
N TYR A 78 13.58 -21.55 2.88
CA TYR A 78 14.48 -22.53 2.24
C TYR A 78 15.62 -22.95 3.16
N LYS A 79 16.27 -21.98 3.82
CA LYS A 79 17.34 -22.26 4.77
C LYS A 79 16.87 -23.11 5.96
N ARG A 80 15.64 -22.89 6.43
CA ARG A 80 15.06 -23.73 7.50
C ARG A 80 14.85 -25.17 7.02
N VAL A 81 14.38 -25.35 5.78
CA VAL A 81 14.22 -26.70 5.19
C VAL A 81 15.57 -27.37 5.06
N GLU A 82 16.57 -26.69 4.51
CA GLU A 82 17.95 -27.20 4.39
C GLU A 82 18.53 -27.64 5.74
N VAL A 83 18.40 -26.80 6.77
CA VAL A 83 18.83 -27.15 8.14
C VAL A 83 18.06 -28.34 8.69
N SER A 84 16.76 -28.42 8.42
CA SER A 84 15.93 -29.55 8.86
C SER A 84 16.37 -30.85 8.19
N GLU A 85 16.63 -30.82 6.88
CA GLU A 85 17.15 -31.96 6.13
C GLU A 85 18.51 -32.42 6.66
N MET A 86 19.43 -31.48 6.94
CA MET A 86 20.72 -31.81 7.56
C MET A 86 20.55 -32.47 8.94
N ILE A 87 19.60 -32.01 9.75
CA ILE A 87 19.31 -32.62 11.06
C ILE A 87 18.75 -34.03 10.89
N TYR A 88 17.84 -34.25 9.94
CA TYR A 88 17.28 -35.59 9.67
C TYR A 88 18.30 -36.57 9.08
N GLN A 89 19.29 -36.08 8.34
CA GLN A 89 20.37 -36.91 7.78
C GLN A 89 21.50 -37.18 8.79
N ALA A 90 21.55 -36.43 9.90
CA ALA A 90 22.58 -36.62 10.91
C ALA A 90 22.39 -37.95 11.64
N ASP A 91 23.50 -38.57 12.05
CA ASP A 91 23.44 -39.73 12.95
C ASP A 91 22.90 -39.25 14.31
N MET A 92 21.81 -39.87 14.77
CA MET A 92 21.12 -39.55 16.03
C MET A 92 21.01 -40.80 16.89
N ASN A 93 21.45 -40.73 18.15
CA ASN A 93 21.32 -41.83 19.12
C ASN A 93 20.22 -41.59 20.18
N PHE A 94 19.37 -40.59 19.97
CA PHE A 94 18.32 -40.19 20.91
C PHE A 94 17.10 -39.61 20.17
N GLU A 95 15.96 -39.57 20.84
CA GLU A 95 14.75 -38.91 20.35
C GLU A 95 14.80 -37.40 20.67
N PRO A 96 14.76 -36.50 19.67
CA PRO A 96 14.76 -35.06 19.92
C PRO A 96 13.42 -34.63 20.54
N LEU A 97 13.48 -34.03 21.72
CA LEU A 97 12.36 -33.46 22.44
C LEU A 97 12.26 -31.96 22.18
N MET A 98 11.04 -31.46 22.00
CA MET A 98 10.82 -30.03 21.78
C MET A 98 11.25 -29.21 23.02
N GLY A 99 11.84 -28.03 22.77
CA GLY A 99 12.25 -27.11 23.84
C GLY A 99 13.68 -27.31 24.36
N HIS A 100 14.39 -28.35 23.91
CA HIS A 100 15.79 -28.57 24.24
C HIS A 100 16.72 -27.99 23.18
N THR A 101 17.90 -27.55 23.61
CA THR A 101 18.95 -27.08 22.70
C THR A 101 19.84 -28.26 22.34
N TYR A 102 20.02 -28.47 21.04
CA TYR A 102 20.88 -29.51 20.49
C TYR A 102 21.99 -28.89 19.66
N HIS A 103 23.12 -29.59 19.56
CA HIS A 103 24.30 -29.15 18.85
C HIS A 103 24.60 -30.10 17.70
N LEU A 104 24.63 -29.56 16.48
CA LEU A 104 24.97 -30.30 15.26
C LEU A 104 26.47 -30.14 14.98
N TYR A 105 27.19 -31.26 14.91
CA TYR A 105 28.61 -31.31 14.60
C TYR A 105 28.84 -31.99 13.25
N GLN A 106 29.84 -31.53 12.50
CA GLN A 106 30.32 -32.20 11.30
C GLN A 106 31.59 -32.98 11.61
N ARG A 107 31.61 -34.27 11.28
CA ARG A 107 32.79 -35.14 11.45
C ARG A 107 33.73 -35.00 10.24
N ALA A 108 34.97 -35.47 10.40
CA ALA A 108 35.97 -35.48 9.33
C ALA A 108 35.52 -36.31 8.10
N ASP A 109 34.67 -37.31 8.30
CA ASP A 109 34.08 -38.15 7.25
C ASP A 109 32.84 -37.51 6.58
N GLU A 110 32.68 -36.18 6.68
CA GLU A 110 31.55 -35.37 6.19
C GLU A 110 30.16 -35.69 6.78
N LYS A 111 30.06 -36.70 7.64
CA LYS A 111 28.81 -37.05 8.33
C LYS A 111 28.46 -36.04 9.43
N TYR A 112 27.18 -35.72 9.52
CA TYR A 112 26.64 -34.91 10.60
C TYR A 112 26.28 -35.76 11.81
N LEU A 113 26.51 -35.24 13.01
CA LEU A 113 26.17 -35.86 14.29
C LEU A 113 25.36 -34.86 15.12
N LEU A 114 24.17 -35.26 15.56
CA LEU A 114 23.42 -34.48 16.54
C LEU A 114 23.81 -34.90 17.96
N SER A 115 24.14 -33.93 18.82
CA SER A 115 24.53 -34.15 20.21
C SER A 115 23.76 -33.23 21.17
N LEU A 116 23.56 -33.73 22.39
CA LEU A 116 23.05 -32.95 23.52
C LEU A 116 24.15 -32.07 24.17
N VAL A 117 25.41 -32.39 23.93
CA VAL A 117 26.56 -31.78 24.61
C VAL A 117 27.06 -30.58 23.81
N GLY A 118 27.05 -29.41 24.45
CA GLY A 118 27.54 -28.17 23.87
C GLY A 118 29.06 -28.08 23.80
N PRO A 119 29.64 -27.20 22.94
CA PRO A 119 31.10 -27.11 22.76
C PRO A 119 31.88 -26.83 24.06
N SER A 120 31.25 -26.10 25.00
CA SER A 120 31.82 -25.77 26.31
C SER A 120 31.74 -26.91 27.34
N GLU A 121 30.96 -27.95 27.06
CA GLU A 121 30.76 -29.10 27.94
C GLU A 121 31.63 -30.29 27.52
N TRP A 122 32.28 -30.21 26.35
CA TRP A 122 33.36 -31.11 26.00
C TRP A 122 34.52 -30.85 26.96
N GLY A 123 34.79 -31.84 27.80
CA GLY A 123 35.69 -31.73 28.95
C GLY A 123 36.96 -30.95 28.64
N THR A 124 37.24 -29.97 29.50
CA THR A 124 38.54 -29.30 29.54
C THR A 124 39.58 -30.37 29.84
N THR A 125 40.50 -30.61 28.91
CA THR A 125 41.68 -31.42 29.16
C THR A 125 42.49 -30.83 30.32
#